data_AF-A0A323V2B6-F1
#
_entry.id   AF-A0A323V2B6-F1
#
_cell.length_a   1.000
_cell.length_b   1.000
_cell.length_c   1.000
_cell.angle_alpha   90.00
_cell.angle_beta   90.00
_cell.angle_gamma   90.00
#
_symmetry.space_group_name_H-M   'P 1'
#
loop_
_entity.id
_entity.type
_entity.pdbx_description
1 polymer ?
#
loop_
_entity_poly.entity_id
_entity_poly.type
_entity_poly.pdbx_seq_one_letter_code
_entity_poly.pdbx_strand_id
1 'polypeptide(L)' 'MSERVSPPGRPLADRRVAEVLATSTGGVGTHLRSLLAPLGRAGASVRVCGPRATEELFAFTATGADFREVGISA' A
#
# COMPACT_ATOMS: atom_id res chain seq x y z
N MET A 1 -1.08 29.81 21.18
CA MET A 1 -1.01 28.86 20.04
C MET A 1 -1.25 27.47 20.61
N SER A 2 -2.51 27.01 20.62
CA SER A 2 -2.88 25.72 21.23
C SER A 2 -3.01 24.71 20.11
N GLU A 3 -2.00 23.86 19.97
CA GLU A 3 -2.01 22.71 19.06
C GLU A 3 -3.12 21.78 19.55
N ARG A 4 -4.24 21.74 18.83
CA ARG A 4 -5.24 20.71 19.09
C ARG A 4 -4.63 19.38 18.70
N VAL A 5 -4.09 18.66 19.68
CA VAL A 5 -3.86 17.22 19.55
C VAL A 5 -5.24 16.60 19.35
N SER A 6 -5.57 16.35 18.08
CA SER A 6 -6.69 15.48 17.74
C SER A 6 -6.42 14.11 18.38
N PRO A 7 -7.45 13.37 18.84
CA PRO A 7 -7.25 11.96 19.15
C PRO A 7 -6.57 11.30 17.94
N PRO A 8 -5.79 10.20 18.09
CA PRO A 8 -5.20 9.53 16.94
C PRO A 8 -6.35 9.01 16.07
N GLY A 9 -6.78 9.85 15.14
CA GLY A 9 -7.85 9.56 14.22
C GLY A 9 -7.36 8.54 13.23
N ARG A 10 -8.26 8.17 12.33
CA ARG A 10 -7.87 7.55 11.07
C ARG A 10 -7.65 8.70 10.07
N PRO A 11 -6.44 9.30 9.99
CA PRO A 11 -6.22 10.49 9.16
C PRO A 11 -6.49 10.25 7.67
N LEU A 12 -6.50 8.98 7.26
CA LEU A 12 -6.81 8.55 5.90
C LEU A 12 -8.17 7.87 5.80
N ALA A 13 -9.07 8.05 6.77
CA ALA A 13 -10.44 7.55 6.68
C ALA A 13 -11.07 7.94 5.34
N ASP A 14 -11.73 6.97 4.70
CA ASP A 14 -12.40 7.10 3.40
C ASP A 14 -11.47 7.49 2.23
N ARG A 15 -10.15 7.44 2.42
CA ARG A 15 -9.18 7.65 1.34
C ARG A 15 -8.84 6.34 0.65
N ARG A 16 -8.62 6.43 -0.66
CA ARG A 16 -8.15 5.33 -1.50
C ARG A 16 -6.73 5.63 -1.93
N VAL A 17 -5.81 4.71 -1.69
CA VAL A 17 -4.40 4.83 -2.05
C VAL A 17 -4.05 3.71 -3.02
N ALA A 18 -3.52 4.08 -4.19
CA ALA A 18 -3.02 3.14 -5.17
C ALA A 18 -1.50 3.22 -5.19
N GLU A 19 -0.85 2.10 -4.88
CA GLU A 19 0.59 1.93 -4.92
C GLU A 19 0.93 1.18 -6.20
N VAL A 20 1.55 1.86 -7.17
CA VAL A 20 1.83 1.30 -8.49
C VAL A 20 3.31 0.97 -8.57
N LEU A 21 3.64 -0.27 -8.90
CA LEU A 21 5.01 -0.70 -9.12
C LEU A 21 5.16 -1.48 -10.43
N ALA A 22 6.31 -1.25 -11.10
CA ALA A 22 6.76 -2.09 -12.20
C ALA A 22 7.33 -3.43 -11.68
N THR A 23 8.10 -4.14 -12.51
CA THR A 23 8.85 -5.31 -12.05
C THR A 23 9.81 -4.90 -10.94
N SER A 24 9.76 -5.61 -9.81
CA SER A 24 10.68 -5.43 -8.69
C SER A 24 11.00 -6.78 -8.11
N THR A 25 12.28 -7.03 -7.84
CA THR A 25 12.77 -8.22 -7.12
C THR A 25 13.49 -7.85 -5.83
N GLY A 26 13.51 -6.55 -5.47
CA GLY A 26 14.33 -6.01 -4.39
C GLY A 26 13.62 -5.00 -3.50
N GLY A 27 14.38 -4.02 -3.01
CA GLY A 27 14.00 -3.15 -1.90
C GLY A 27 12.69 -2.37 -2.07
N VAL A 28 12.30 -2.03 -3.30
CA VAL A 28 11.02 -1.34 -3.57
C VAL A 28 9.83 -2.18 -3.13
N GLY A 29 9.78 -3.46 -3.50
CA GLY A 29 8.68 -4.35 -3.12
C GLY A 29 8.61 -4.56 -1.60
N THR A 30 9.76 -4.78 -0.96
CA THR A 30 9.86 -4.91 0.51
C THR A 30 9.42 -3.62 1.21
N HIS A 31 9.83 -2.46 0.70
CA HIS A 31 9.44 -1.16 1.26
C HIS A 31 7.94 -0.93 1.09
N LEU A 32 7.40 -1.18 -0.10
CA LEU A 32 5.96 -1.05 -0.35
C LEU A 32 5.17 -1.91 0.65
N ARG A 33 5.55 -3.19 0.79
CA ARG A 33 4.93 -4.11 1.75
C ARG A 33 4.93 -3.59 3.19
N SER A 34 6.00 -2.92 3.63
CA SER A 34 6.09 -2.40 5.00
C SER A 34 5.15 -1.22 5.27
N LEU A 35 4.74 -0.49 4.22
CA LEU A 35 3.83 0.65 4.32
C LEU A 35 2.34 0.26 4.35
N LEU A 36 1.96 -0.87 3.74
CA LEU A 36 0.56 -1.25 3.55
C LEU A 36 -0.23 -1.36 4.86
N ALA A 37 0.33 -2.05 5.86
CA ALA A 37 -0.32 -2.21 7.16
C ALA A 37 -0.47 -0.89 7.95
N PRO A 38 0.55 -0.02 8.06
CA PRO A 38 0.40 1.34 8.57
C PRO A 38 -0.67 2.17 7.85
N LEU A 39 -0.71 2.14 6.51
CA LEU A 39 -1.70 2.87 5.72
C LEU A 39 -3.13 2.39 5.98
N GLY A 40 -3.33 1.07 6.07
CA GLY A 40 -4.62 0.47 6.44
C GLY A 40 -5.05 0.86 7.86
N ARG A 41 -4.13 0.83 8.83
CA ARG A 41 -4.40 1.28 10.21
C ARG A 41 -4.76 2.76 10.30
N ALA A 42 -4.20 3.59 9.41
CA ALA A 42 -4.55 5.01 9.27
C ALA A 42 -5.93 5.24 8.62
N GLY A 43 -6.61 4.18 8.15
CA GLY A 43 -7.97 4.21 7.62
C GLY A 43 -8.08 4.18 6.09
N ALA A 44 -6.96 4.06 5.38
CA ALA A 44 -6.98 4.03 3.92
C ALA A 44 -7.46 2.66 3.39
N SER A 45 -8.21 2.67 2.30
CA SER A 45 -8.34 1.51 1.41
C SER A 45 -7.14 1.49 0.47
N VAL A 46 -6.26 0.51 0.63
CA VAL A 46 -4.99 0.43 -0.13
C VAL A 46 -5.08 -0.66 -1.19
N ARG A 47 -4.59 -0.34 -2.39
CA ARG A 47 -4.44 -1.29 -3.49
C ARG A 47 -3.03 -1.21 -4.05
N VAL A 48 -2.42 -2.36 -4.29
CA VAL A 48 -1.18 -2.48 -5.05
C VAL A 48 -1.50 -2.84 -6.50
N CYS A 49 -0.88 -2.14 -7.45
CA CYS A 49 -1.01 -2.40 -8.88
C CYS A 49 0.37 -2.73 -9.46
N GLY A 50 0.57 -3.96 -9.94
CA GLY A 50 1.82 -4.35 -10.59
C GLY A 50 1.74 -5.69 -11.31
N PRO A 51 2.86 -6.20 -11.86
CA PRO A 51 2.91 -7.54 -12.43
C PRO A 51 2.56 -8.62 -11.40
N ARG A 52 1.90 -9.71 -11.81
CA ARG A 52 1.57 -10.84 -10.92
C ARG A 52 2.75 -11.32 -10.08
N ALA A 53 3.94 -11.40 -10.70
CA ALA A 53 5.17 -11.86 -10.06
C ALA A 53 5.55 -11.06 -8.79
N THR A 54 5.14 -9.79 -8.68
CA THR A 54 5.44 -9.00 -7.47
C THR A 54 4.52 -9.38 -6.31
N GLU A 55 3.24 -9.71 -6.55
CA GLU A 55 2.38 -10.27 -5.51
C GLU A 55 2.88 -11.64 -5.05
N GLU A 56 3.28 -12.50 -5.99
CA GLU A 56 3.82 -13.83 -5.65
C GLU A 56 5.09 -13.73 -4.80
N LEU A 57 5.95 -12.74 -5.08
CA LEU A 57 7.21 -12.55 -4.37
C LEU A 57 7.04 -11.87 -3.00
N PHE A 58 6.17 -10.85 -2.90
CA PHE A 58 6.09 -10.00 -1.70
C PHE A 58 4.82 -10.22 -0.87
N ALA A 59 3.80 -10.90 -1.41
CA ALA A 59 2.53 -11.19 -0.76
C ALA A 59 1.86 -9.93 -0.18
N PHE A 60 1.58 -8.92 -1.01
CA PHE A 60 0.96 -7.67 -0.58
C PHE A 60 -0.45 -7.91 -0.04
N THR A 61 -1.20 -8.86 -0.62
CA THR A 61 -2.55 -9.17 -0.12
C THR A 61 -2.53 -9.71 1.31
N ALA A 62 -1.44 -10.35 1.74
CA ALA A 62 -1.28 -10.83 3.10
C ALA A 62 -1.21 -9.69 4.16
N THR A 63 -1.05 -8.43 3.73
CA THR A 63 -1.12 -7.27 4.62
C THR A 63 -2.52 -6.66 4.72
N GLY A 64 -3.52 -7.22 4.03
CA GLY A 64 -4.88 -6.69 3.95
C GLY A 64 -5.08 -5.62 2.87
N ALA A 65 -4.09 -5.41 1.99
CA ALA A 65 -4.27 -4.58 0.81
C ALA A 65 -4.94 -5.37 -0.33
N ASP A 66 -5.66 -4.69 -1.21
CA ASP A 66 -6.07 -5.26 -2.48
C ASP A 66 -4.88 -5.39 -3.42
N PHE A 67 -4.93 -6.33 -4.37
CA PHE A 67 -3.99 -6.41 -5.48
C PHE A 67 -4.72 -6.36 -6.83
N ARG A 68 -4.18 -5.58 -7.77
CA ARG A 68 -4.62 -5.55 -9.16
C ARG A 68 -3.42 -5.83 -10.06
N GLU A 69 -3.48 -6.96 -10.74
CA GLU A 69 -2.53 -7.26 -11.80
C GLU A 69 -2.67 -6.25 -12.93
N VAL A 70 -1.54 -5.63 -13.31
CA VAL A 70 -1.43 -4.74 -14.48
C VAL A 70 -0.21 -5.12 -15.29
N GLY A 71 -0.36 -5.18 -16.61
CA GLY A 71 0.76 -5.35 -17.52
C GLY A 71 1.64 -4.11 -17.51
N ILE A 72 2.95 -4.30 -17.43
CA ILE A 72 3.94 -3.23 -17.57
C ILE A 72 4.46 -3.28 -19.00
N SER A 73 4.28 -2.19 -19.75
CA SER A 73 4.90 -2.05 -21.07
C SER A 73 6.34 -1.57 -20.90
N ALA A 74 7.24 -2.06 -21.77
CA ALA A 74 8.62 -1.61 -21.85
C ALA A 74 8.74 -0.21 -22.46
#